data_AF-A0A7Z9CT88-F1
#
_entry.id   AF-A0A7Z9CT88-F1
#
_cell.length_a   1.000
_cell.length_b   1.000
_cell.length_c   1.000
_cell.angle_alpha   90.00
_cell.angle_beta   90.00
_cell.angle_gamma   90.00
#
_symmetry.space_group_name_H-M   'P 1'
#
loop_
_entity.id
_entity.type
_entity.pdbx_description
1 polymer ?
#
loop_
_entity_poly.entity_id
_entity_poly.type
_entity_poly.pdbx_seq_one_letter_code
_entity_poly.pdbx_strand_id
1 'polypeptide(L)'
;MKLQLSLVAFILSGTIPFTTSAGGGTNITTQGSSCSPNLVNSSGNTIILQCVPGSSPPTTNDFRVVVGYTSATPIIDGNINWMWVDKSNSELVIRVDGHSKVDTSLNQAFQDKVLTLSRGQHTFEIEVTLAYYPFPTGFQAQDGNSSCTVVLDVQAPGKIYPKYVINQDNTGQLYTYACNFWI
;
A
#
# COMPACT_ATOMS: atom_id res chain seq x y z
N MET A 1 10.55 6.34 24.18
CA MET A 1 9.15 5.98 24.51
C MET A 1 9.01 4.48 24.26
N LYS A 2 8.68 3.66 25.26
CA LYS A 2 8.60 2.19 25.09
C LYS A 2 7.25 1.82 24.44
N LEU A 3 7.27 1.22 23.26
CA LEU A 3 6.15 0.44 22.76
C LEU A 3 6.56 -1.04 22.81
N GLN A 4 5.95 -1.78 23.72
CA GLN A 4 6.17 -3.21 23.88
C GLN A 4 5.23 -3.94 22.93
N LEU A 5 5.74 -4.48 21.82
CA LEU A 5 4.96 -5.32 20.93
C LEU A 5 5.34 -6.78 21.16
N SER A 6 4.47 -7.50 21.83
CA SER A 6 4.53 -8.96 21.92
C SER A 6 3.11 -9.48 22.13
N LEU A 7 2.53 -10.03 21.08
CA LEU A 7 1.49 -11.03 21.22
C LEU A 7 1.82 -12.20 20.29
N VAL A 8 2.47 -13.21 20.87
CA VAL A 8 2.60 -14.52 20.24
C VAL A 8 1.24 -15.20 20.35
N ALA A 9 0.61 -15.49 19.21
CA ALA A 9 -0.55 -16.37 19.12
C ALA A 9 -0.19 -17.57 18.24
N PHE A 10 0.51 -18.55 18.82
CA PHE A 10 0.71 -19.86 18.21
C PHE A 10 -0.47 -20.76 18.58
N ILE A 11 -1.34 -21.06 17.63
CA ILE A 11 -2.14 -22.30 17.62
C ILE A 11 -1.98 -22.90 16.21
N LEU A 12 -1.70 -24.19 16.14
CA LEU A 12 -1.33 -24.89 14.90
C LEU A 12 -2.52 -25.20 13.96
N SER A 13 -2.15 -25.51 12.72
CA SER A 13 -2.87 -26.27 11.67
C SER A 13 -4.04 -25.66 10.88
N GLY A 14 -3.74 -24.87 9.85
CA GLY A 14 -4.52 -24.93 8.58
C GLY A 14 -4.50 -23.71 7.66
N THR A 15 -4.71 -23.90 6.35
CA THR A 15 -4.85 -22.81 5.36
C THR A 15 -5.96 -22.99 4.30
N ILE A 16 -6.77 -21.92 4.22
CA ILE A 16 -7.28 -21.09 3.07
C ILE A 16 -6.98 -21.50 1.59
N PRO A 17 -7.75 -21.06 0.55
CA PRO A 17 -7.79 -19.68 -0.04
C PRO A 17 -9.19 -19.19 -0.55
N PHE A 18 -9.32 -18.03 -1.23
CA PHE A 18 -10.61 -17.29 -1.39
C PHE A 18 -11.16 -17.15 -2.83
N THR A 19 -12.51 -17.12 -3.01
CA THR A 19 -13.24 -16.68 -4.23
C THR A 19 -14.56 -15.91 -3.95
N THR A 20 -14.83 -14.82 -4.67
CA THR A 20 -15.55 -13.60 -4.21
C THR A 20 -16.86 -13.24 -4.95
N SER A 21 -17.90 -12.69 -4.29
CA SER A 21 -19.03 -11.94 -4.94
C SER A 21 -20.04 -11.36 -3.93
N ALA A 22 -20.69 -10.18 -4.08
CA ALA A 22 -20.40 -8.93 -4.81
C ALA A 22 -21.38 -7.85 -4.30
N GLY A 23 -20.86 -6.77 -3.72
CA GLY A 23 -21.67 -5.70 -3.13
C GLY A 23 -20.80 -4.54 -2.64
N GLY A 24 -19.83 -4.13 -3.47
CA GLY A 24 -18.76 -3.18 -3.11
C GLY A 24 -17.72 -3.71 -2.11
N GLY A 25 -18.10 -4.64 -1.22
CA GLY A 25 -17.27 -5.13 -0.13
C GLY A 25 -16.11 -6.05 -0.54
N THR A 26 -15.04 -5.96 0.25
CA THR A 26 -13.91 -6.89 0.29
C THR A 26 -14.41 -8.31 0.52
N ASN A 27 -14.33 -9.12 -0.51
CA ASN A 27 -14.74 -10.50 -0.45
C ASN A 27 -13.56 -11.40 -0.06
N ILE A 28 -13.77 -12.25 0.94
CA ILE A 28 -12.87 -13.30 1.42
C ILE A 28 -13.73 -14.55 1.74
N THR A 29 -13.36 -15.75 1.25
CA THR A 29 -14.03 -17.06 1.48
C THR A 29 -13.01 -18.21 1.58
N THR A 30 -13.41 -19.50 1.57
CA THR A 30 -12.49 -20.64 1.82
C THR A 30 -12.59 -21.79 0.81
N GLN A 31 -11.46 -22.12 0.17
CA GLN A 31 -11.21 -23.24 -0.75
C GLN A 31 -10.08 -24.15 -0.21
N GLY A 32 -9.87 -24.10 1.10
CA GLY A 32 -8.92 -24.89 1.87
C GLY A 32 -9.21 -24.60 3.34
N SER A 33 -9.69 -25.60 4.09
CA SER A 33 -10.07 -25.52 5.53
C SER A 33 -11.01 -24.38 6.00
N SER A 34 -11.68 -24.65 7.12
CA SER A 34 -12.63 -23.74 7.78
C SER A 34 -11.90 -22.63 8.54
N CYS A 35 -11.46 -21.60 7.82
CA CYS A 35 -11.13 -20.29 8.39
C CYS A 35 -12.38 -19.40 8.37
N SER A 36 -13.02 -19.20 9.53
CA SER A 36 -14.13 -18.27 9.67
C SER A 36 -13.59 -16.87 9.98
N PRO A 37 -13.92 -15.84 9.18
CA PRO A 37 -13.66 -14.46 9.56
C PRO A 37 -14.57 -14.12 10.75
N ASN A 38 -13.99 -13.96 11.93
CA ASN A 38 -14.75 -13.76 13.15
C ASN A 38 -14.55 -12.32 13.65
N LEU A 39 -15.54 -11.49 13.31
CA LEU A 39 -15.57 -10.03 13.43
C LEU A 39 -14.58 -9.25 12.54
N VAL A 40 -15.16 -8.32 11.78
CA VAL A 40 -14.54 -7.04 11.45
C VAL A 40 -14.89 -6.09 12.61
N ASN A 41 -13.94 -5.31 13.12
CA ASN A 41 -14.29 -4.26 14.09
C ASN A 41 -15.16 -3.17 13.44
N SER A 42 -15.88 -2.38 14.22
CA SER A 42 -16.77 -1.32 13.72
C SER A 42 -16.05 -0.18 12.97
N SER A 43 -14.72 -0.27 12.83
CA SER A 43 -13.86 0.68 12.11
C SER A 43 -13.29 0.12 10.81
N GLY A 44 -13.59 -1.13 10.43
CA GLY A 44 -13.14 -1.76 9.18
C GLY A 44 -11.68 -2.23 9.13
N ASN A 45 -10.82 -1.69 9.99
CA ASN A 45 -9.35 -1.76 9.86
C ASN A 45 -8.70 -3.05 10.44
N THR A 46 -9.47 -4.08 10.80
CA THR A 46 -8.91 -5.33 11.33
C THR A 46 -9.81 -6.51 11.01
N ILE A 47 -9.26 -7.49 10.30
CA ILE A 47 -9.90 -8.76 9.96
C ILE A 47 -9.22 -9.86 10.79
N ILE A 48 -9.95 -10.45 11.73
CA ILE A 48 -9.45 -11.60 12.50
C ILE A 48 -9.92 -12.89 11.82
N LEU A 49 -8.99 -13.61 11.20
CA LEU A 49 -9.25 -14.93 10.61
C LEU A 49 -9.01 -16.01 11.67
N GLN A 50 -10.06 -16.71 12.06
CA GLN A 50 -10.00 -17.83 13.01
C GLN A 50 -10.06 -19.15 12.22
N CYS A 51 -8.92 -19.84 12.12
CA CYS A 51 -8.81 -21.13 11.43
C CYS A 51 -8.95 -22.30 12.40
N VAL A 52 -9.74 -23.31 12.01
CA VAL A 52 -9.91 -24.55 12.80
C VAL A 52 -8.67 -25.44 12.65
N PRO A 53 -8.05 -25.91 13.77
CA PRO A 53 -6.92 -26.83 13.73
C PRO A 53 -7.26 -28.14 13.01
N GLY A 54 -6.70 -28.41 11.83
CA GLY A 54 -7.00 -29.66 11.12
C GLY A 54 -6.38 -29.89 9.73
N SER A 55 -5.87 -28.86 9.06
CA SER A 55 -5.07 -29.01 7.83
C SER A 55 -3.62 -28.59 8.09
N SER A 56 -2.68 -29.04 7.26
CA SER A 56 -1.34 -28.45 7.32
C SER A 56 -1.45 -26.93 7.06
N PRO A 57 -0.67 -26.07 7.75
CA PRO A 57 -0.49 -24.69 7.31
C PRO A 57 0.06 -24.68 5.87
N PRO A 58 -0.05 -23.57 5.13
CA PRO A 58 0.37 -23.56 3.74
C PRO A 58 1.88 -23.77 3.72
N THR A 59 2.32 -24.78 2.95
CA THR A 59 3.75 -24.98 2.70
C THR A 59 4.33 -23.84 1.85
N THR A 60 3.47 -23.09 1.15
CA THR A 60 3.84 -21.83 0.51
C THR A 60 3.95 -20.72 1.55
N ASN A 61 5.17 -20.25 1.78
CA ASN A 61 5.41 -19.01 2.53
C ASN A 61 4.99 -17.75 1.76
N ASP A 62 4.53 -17.89 0.51
CA ASP A 62 4.19 -16.77 -0.36
C ASP A 62 2.72 -16.37 -0.28
N PHE A 63 2.48 -15.07 -0.16
CA PHE A 63 1.17 -14.43 -0.08
C PHE A 63 0.94 -13.48 -1.25
N ARG A 64 -0.31 -13.38 -1.68
CA ARG A 64 -0.74 -12.37 -2.65
C ARG A 64 -1.08 -11.07 -1.91
N VAL A 65 -0.32 -10.02 -2.19
CA VAL A 65 -0.56 -8.67 -1.68
C VAL A 65 -0.95 -7.78 -2.85
N VAL A 66 -2.10 -7.13 -2.78
CA VAL A 66 -2.55 -6.18 -3.81
C VAL A 66 -2.22 -4.78 -3.35
N VAL A 67 -1.31 -4.09 -4.05
CA VAL A 67 -1.11 -2.65 -3.86
C VAL A 67 -2.19 -1.94 -4.67
N GLY A 68 -3.03 -1.15 -4.02
CA GLY A 68 -4.18 -0.53 -4.68
C GLY A 68 -4.41 0.93 -4.34
N TYR A 69 -5.39 1.49 -5.03
CA TYR A 69 -5.79 2.90 -4.95
C TYR A 69 -7.31 3.01 -4.77
N THR A 70 -7.76 4.02 -4.03
CA THR A 70 -9.16 4.48 -4.06
C THR A 70 -9.21 6.01 -4.00
N SER A 71 -10.34 6.61 -4.37
CA SER A 71 -10.56 8.05 -4.18
C SER A 71 -10.63 8.49 -2.71
N ALA A 72 -10.92 7.57 -1.78
CA ALA A 72 -10.88 7.83 -0.33
C ALA A 72 -9.47 7.68 0.27
N THR A 73 -8.58 6.96 -0.42
CA THR A 73 -7.19 6.70 -0.02
C THR A 73 -6.24 6.99 -1.20
N PRO A 74 -6.05 8.28 -1.56
CA PRO A 74 -5.12 8.64 -2.61
C PRO A 74 -3.68 8.31 -2.19
N ILE A 75 -2.87 7.84 -3.16
CA ILE A 75 -1.48 7.46 -2.91
C ILE A 75 -0.63 8.69 -2.62
N ILE A 76 -0.85 9.79 -3.33
CA ILE A 76 -0.21 11.08 -3.09
C ILE A 76 -1.26 12.02 -2.49
N ASP A 77 -0.95 12.58 -1.32
CA ASP A 77 -1.79 13.52 -0.59
C ASP A 77 -0.93 14.67 -0.01
N GLY A 78 -1.56 15.72 0.49
CA GLY A 78 -0.90 16.88 1.09
C GLY A 78 -0.95 18.15 0.22
N ASN A 79 -0.17 19.16 0.61
CA ASN A 79 -0.26 20.49 0.01
C ASN A 79 0.65 20.61 -1.23
N ILE A 80 0.08 20.32 -2.40
CA ILE A 80 0.75 20.41 -3.71
C ILE A 80 -0.06 21.37 -4.60
N ASN A 81 0.61 22.31 -5.25
CA ASN A 81 -0.01 23.18 -6.24
C ASN A 81 -0.11 22.47 -7.61
N TRP A 82 -1.10 21.58 -7.71
CA TRP A 82 -1.39 20.77 -8.90
C TRP A 82 -1.66 21.56 -10.19
N MET A 83 -1.82 22.89 -10.14
CA MET A 83 -2.00 23.75 -11.32
C MET A 83 -0.73 23.81 -12.18
N TRP A 84 0.45 23.68 -11.56
CA TRP A 84 1.75 23.83 -12.23
C TRP A 84 2.49 22.50 -12.43
N VAL A 85 1.94 21.38 -11.93
CA VAL A 85 2.54 20.05 -12.08
C VAL A 85 2.25 19.51 -13.49
N ASP A 86 3.30 19.21 -14.24
CA ASP A 86 3.18 18.43 -15.48
C ASP A 86 3.00 16.95 -15.13
N LYS A 87 1.76 16.53 -14.95
CA LYS A 87 1.41 15.15 -14.61
C LYS A 87 1.84 14.13 -15.67
N SER A 88 2.16 14.55 -16.88
CA SER A 88 2.61 13.65 -17.95
C SER A 88 4.10 13.34 -17.86
N ASN A 89 4.88 14.27 -17.29
CA ASN A 89 6.32 14.14 -17.03
C ASN A 89 6.63 13.94 -15.53
N SER A 90 5.61 13.78 -14.69
CA SER A 90 5.72 13.45 -13.27
C SER A 90 5.44 11.97 -13.05
N GLU A 91 6.17 11.34 -12.12
CA GLU A 91 6.21 9.90 -11.93
C GLU A 91 5.92 9.48 -10.48
N LEU A 92 5.30 8.31 -10.34
CA LEU A 92 5.16 7.56 -9.09
C LEU A 92 5.83 6.20 -9.27
N VAL A 93 6.84 5.93 -8.46
CA VAL A 93 7.51 4.63 -8.39
C VAL A 93 7.24 4.00 -7.03
N ILE A 94 6.83 2.73 -7.02
CA ILE A 94 6.75 1.92 -5.79
C ILE A 94 7.69 0.73 -5.96
N ARG A 95 8.75 0.70 -5.16
CA ARG A 95 9.69 -0.42 -5.08
C ARG A 95 9.35 -1.30 -3.89
N VAL A 96 9.54 -2.61 -4.06
CA VAL A 96 9.46 -3.58 -2.96
C VAL A 96 10.77 -4.37 -2.96
N ASP A 97 11.46 -4.31 -1.82
CA ASP A 97 12.81 -4.84 -1.60
C ASP A 97 13.82 -4.38 -2.66
N GLY A 98 13.78 -3.07 -2.97
CA GLY A 98 14.64 -2.43 -3.96
C GLY A 98 14.23 -2.65 -5.43
N HIS A 99 13.24 -3.50 -5.71
CA HIS A 99 12.77 -3.77 -7.06
C HIS A 99 11.51 -2.96 -7.40
N SER A 100 11.54 -2.15 -8.47
CA SER A 100 10.34 -1.47 -8.98
C SER A 100 9.21 -2.47 -9.28
N LYS A 101 8.02 -2.21 -8.71
CA LYS A 101 6.80 -3.01 -8.92
C LYS A 101 5.69 -2.17 -9.55
N VAL A 102 5.63 -0.89 -9.21
CA VAL A 102 4.82 0.13 -9.90
C VAL A 102 5.75 1.22 -10.39
N ASP A 103 5.51 1.63 -11.63
CA ASP A 103 6.24 2.68 -12.34
C ASP A 103 5.22 3.27 -13.31
N THR A 104 4.78 4.51 -13.06
CA THR A 104 3.67 5.12 -13.81
C THR A 104 3.67 6.64 -13.71
N SER A 105 3.23 7.30 -14.79
CA SER A 105 3.07 8.76 -14.84
C SER A 105 1.80 9.21 -14.12
N LEU A 106 1.83 10.37 -13.46
CA LEU A 106 0.72 10.88 -12.64
C LEU A 106 -0.53 11.31 -13.45
N ASN A 107 -0.47 11.28 -14.77
CA ASN A 107 -1.62 11.46 -15.66
C ASN A 107 -2.40 10.15 -15.92
N GLN A 108 -1.87 8.99 -15.51
CA GLN A 108 -2.54 7.70 -15.65
C GLN A 108 -3.33 7.33 -14.40
N ALA A 109 -4.45 6.64 -14.57
CA ALA A 109 -5.19 6.06 -13.45
C ALA A 109 -4.42 4.86 -12.89
N PHE A 110 -4.01 4.94 -11.63
CA PHE A 110 -3.32 3.85 -10.94
C PHE A 110 -4.13 2.55 -11.01
N GLN A 111 -3.49 1.50 -11.52
CA GLN A 111 -4.07 0.16 -11.59
C GLN A 111 -3.60 -0.69 -10.40
N ASP A 112 -4.50 -1.46 -9.79
CA ASP A 112 -4.17 -2.42 -8.74
C ASP A 112 -3.01 -3.33 -9.18
N LYS A 113 -1.93 -3.38 -8.39
CA LYS A 113 -0.77 -4.22 -8.64
C LYS A 113 -0.77 -5.43 -7.72
N VAL A 114 -0.96 -6.62 -8.28
CA VAL A 114 -0.81 -7.88 -7.54
C VAL A 114 0.68 -8.23 -7.41
N LEU A 115 1.13 -8.41 -6.18
CA LEU A 115 2.45 -8.87 -5.80
C LEU A 115 2.36 -10.26 -5.17
N THR A 116 3.41 -11.06 -5.37
CA THR A 116 3.66 -12.28 -4.60
C THR A 116 4.84 -11.98 -3.68
N LEU A 117 4.61 -11.97 -2.36
CA LEU A 117 5.61 -11.65 -1.33
C LEU A 117 5.68 -12.81 -0.33
N SER A 118 6.87 -13.13 0.14
CA SER A 118 7.07 -14.14 1.18
C SER A 118 6.49 -13.71 2.54
N ARG A 119 6.43 -14.63 3.50
CA ARG A 119 6.15 -14.31 4.90
C ARG A 119 7.32 -13.53 5.50
N GLY A 120 7.04 -12.42 6.17
CA GLY A 120 8.01 -11.63 6.90
C GLY A 120 8.09 -10.17 6.44
N GLN A 121 9.18 -9.51 6.79
CA GLN A 121 9.36 -8.08 6.56
C GLN A 121 9.78 -7.78 5.12
N HIS A 122 8.97 -6.95 4.45
CA HIS A 122 9.21 -6.42 3.12
C HIS A 122 9.35 -4.90 3.19
N THR A 123 10.34 -4.35 2.49
CA THR A 123 10.61 -2.91 2.45
C THR A 123 9.90 -2.29 1.26
N PHE A 124 8.91 -1.45 1.52
CA PHE A 124 8.22 -0.66 0.50
C PHE A 124 8.83 0.75 0.47
N GLU A 125 9.32 1.15 -0.70
CA GLU A 125 9.76 2.50 -0.99
C GLU A 125 8.77 3.13 -1.97
N ILE A 126 8.29 4.33 -1.65
CA ILE A 126 7.45 5.15 -2.52
C ILE A 126 8.25 6.38 -2.89
N GLU A 127 8.48 6.59 -4.18
CA GLU A 127 9.16 7.76 -4.73
C GLU A 127 8.18 8.54 -5.61
N VAL A 128 8.18 9.86 -5.46
CA VAL A 128 7.40 10.78 -6.28
C VAL A 128 8.34 11.82 -6.86
N THR A 129 8.33 11.93 -8.18
CA THR A 129 9.03 12.98 -8.92
C THR A 129 7.99 13.86 -9.59
N LEU A 130 7.94 15.14 -9.23
CA LEU A 130 7.07 16.14 -9.85
C LEU A 130 7.88 17.03 -10.79
N ALA A 131 7.54 16.98 -12.08
CA ALA A 131 7.96 17.94 -13.07
C ALA A 131 7.00 19.13 -13.11
N TYR A 132 7.50 20.32 -13.43
CA TYR A 132 6.71 21.56 -13.41
C TYR A 132 6.67 22.27 -14.76
N TYR A 133 5.50 22.81 -15.11
CA TYR A 133 5.38 23.77 -16.21
C TYR A 133 6.08 25.09 -15.86
N PRO A 134 6.66 25.81 -16.84
CA PRO A 134 7.15 27.16 -16.64
C PRO A 134 6.03 28.08 -16.12
N PHE A 135 6.32 28.86 -15.08
CA PHE A 135 5.34 29.81 -14.53
C PHE A 135 5.17 30.99 -15.50
N PRO A 136 3.97 31.61 -15.57
CA PRO A 136 3.75 32.80 -16.41
C PRO A 136 4.67 34.00 -16.11
N THR A 137 5.30 34.01 -14.93
CA THR A 137 6.29 35.01 -14.48
C THR A 137 7.69 34.77 -15.04
N GLY A 138 7.92 33.68 -15.78
CA GLY A 138 9.25 33.24 -16.22
C GLY A 138 10.05 32.49 -15.13
N PHE A 139 9.48 32.28 -13.94
CA PHE A 139 10.06 31.40 -12.94
C PHE A 139 9.93 29.94 -13.38
N GLN A 140 10.99 29.16 -13.19
CA GLN A 140 10.98 27.71 -13.37
C GLN A 140 11.23 27.08 -12.01
N ALA A 141 10.21 26.39 -11.48
CA ALA A 141 10.39 25.54 -10.31
C ALA A 141 11.39 24.43 -10.62
N GLN A 142 12.16 24.02 -9.62
CA GLN A 142 13.02 22.85 -9.74
C GLN A 142 12.17 21.59 -9.62
N ASP A 143 12.46 20.58 -10.45
CA ASP A 143 11.78 19.29 -10.36
C ASP A 143 11.95 18.71 -8.96
N GLY A 144 10.83 18.38 -8.33
CA GLY A 144 10.80 17.94 -6.94
C GLY A 144 10.83 16.43 -6.86
N ASN A 145 11.85 15.85 -6.24
CA ASN A 145 11.87 14.43 -5.86
C ASN A 145 11.72 14.32 -4.34
N SER A 146 10.87 13.39 -3.90
CA SER A 146 10.81 12.97 -2.50
C SER A 146 10.50 11.47 -2.43
N SER A 147 11.23 10.74 -1.58
CA SER A 147 10.90 9.34 -1.27
C SER A 147 10.55 9.12 0.20
N CYS A 148 9.83 8.02 0.46
CA CYS A 148 9.56 7.51 1.80
C CYS A 148 9.63 5.98 1.83
N THR A 149 9.97 5.42 2.99
CA THR A 149 10.14 3.97 3.18
C THR A 149 9.32 3.49 4.36
N VAL A 150 8.59 2.38 4.18
CA VAL A 150 7.81 1.71 5.21
C VAL A 150 8.09 0.21 5.15
N VAL A 151 8.26 -0.41 6.31
CA VAL A 151 8.40 -1.88 6.42
C VAL A 151 7.04 -2.50 6.72
N LEU A 152 6.62 -3.47 5.91
CA LEU A 152 5.41 -4.25 6.09
C LEU A 152 5.77 -5.69 6.46
N ASP A 153 5.26 -6.20 7.58
CA ASP A 153 5.38 -7.61 7.96
C ASP A 153 4.21 -8.42 7.38
N VAL A 154 4.46 -9.13 6.29
CA VAL A 154 3.46 -9.90 5.55
C VAL A 154 3.25 -11.26 6.24
N GLN A 155 2.07 -11.43 6.84
CA GLN A 155 1.69 -12.66 7.56
C GLN A 155 0.47 -13.37 6.94
N ALA A 156 -0.20 -12.71 6.00
CA ALA A 156 -1.43 -13.13 5.32
C ALA A 156 -1.54 -12.41 3.96
N PRO A 157 -2.34 -12.93 3.01
CA PRO A 157 -2.70 -12.18 1.80
C PRO A 157 -3.67 -11.05 2.13
N GLY A 158 -3.65 -9.97 1.33
CA GLY A 158 -4.50 -8.80 1.57
C GLY A 158 -4.37 -7.74 0.48
N LYS A 159 -5.17 -6.67 0.62
CA LYS A 159 -5.01 -5.44 -0.17
C LYS A 159 -4.44 -4.36 0.75
N ILE A 160 -3.52 -3.55 0.23
CA ILE A 160 -2.92 -2.42 0.94
C ILE A 160 -3.04 -1.16 0.08
N TYR A 161 -3.26 -0.03 0.75
CA TYR A 161 -3.37 1.28 0.13
C TYR A 161 -2.22 2.14 0.65
N PRO A 162 -1.12 2.31 -0.13
CA PRO A 162 -0.09 3.26 0.23
C PRO A 162 -0.70 4.66 0.32
N LYS A 163 -0.29 5.41 1.34
CA LYS A 163 -0.57 6.84 1.46
C LYS A 163 0.73 7.56 1.78
N TYR A 164 1.08 8.48 0.90
CA TYR A 164 2.27 9.29 0.96
C TYR A 164 1.86 10.76 1.00
N VAL A 165 2.06 11.39 2.15
CA VAL A 165 1.72 12.80 2.39
C VAL A 165 2.97 13.63 2.19
N ILE A 166 2.97 14.48 1.16
CA ILE A 166 4.06 15.39 0.82
C ILE A 166 3.55 16.83 0.80
N ASN A 167 4.44 17.76 1.16
CA ASN A 167 4.19 19.19 0.99
C ASN A 167 5.16 19.75 -0.04
N GLN A 168 4.68 20.68 -0.86
CA GLN A 168 5.45 21.47 -1.80
C GLN A 168 5.69 22.87 -1.23
N ASP A 169 6.89 23.42 -1.38
CA ASP A 169 7.14 24.85 -1.12
C ASP A 169 6.94 25.73 -2.39
N ASN A 170 7.31 27.01 -2.29
CA ASN A 170 7.20 27.96 -3.39
C ASN A 170 8.29 27.81 -4.47
N THR A 171 9.30 26.95 -4.27
CA THR A 171 10.37 26.66 -5.24
C THR A 171 10.11 25.42 -6.09
N GLY A 172 9.15 24.59 -5.67
CA GLY A 172 8.90 23.25 -6.22
C GLY A 172 9.50 22.12 -5.39
N GLN A 173 10.30 22.43 -4.37
CA GLN A 173 10.88 21.41 -3.51
C GLN A 173 9.80 20.67 -2.72
N LEU A 174 9.97 19.35 -2.60
CA LEU A 174 9.06 18.45 -1.92
C LEU A 174 9.63 17.97 -0.58
N TYR A 175 8.74 17.85 0.40
CA TYR A 175 9.06 17.39 1.75
C TYR A 175 8.07 16.31 2.19
N THR A 176 8.59 15.12 2.51
CA THR A 176 7.84 14.05 3.17
C THR A 176 7.30 14.52 4.52
N TYR A 177 5.98 14.48 4.68
CA TYR A 177 5.31 14.75 5.96
C TYR A 177 4.91 13.45 6.67
N ALA A 178 4.34 12.50 5.93
CA ALA A 178 3.96 11.18 6.45
C ALA A 178 3.96 10.12 5.35
N CYS A 179 4.19 8.87 5.73
CA CYS A 179 4.16 7.73 4.81
C CYS A 179 3.62 6.52 5.59
N ASN A 180 2.49 5.98 5.13
CA ASN A 180 1.79 4.90 5.83
C ASN A 180 1.01 4.00 4.86
N PHE A 181 0.59 2.83 5.34
CA PHE A 181 -0.39 1.99 4.66
C PHE A 181 -1.74 2.06 5.36
N TRP A 182 -2.80 1.84 4.59
CA TRP A 182 -4.10 1.39 5.06
C TRP A 182 -4.34 -0.03 4.53
N ILE A 183 -5.16 -0.83 5.23
CA ILE A 183 -5.49 -2.23 4.91
C ILE A 183 -7.01 -2.35 4.84
#